data_AF-A0A9D9JIQ6-F1
#
_entry.id   AF-A0A9D9JIQ6-F1
#
_cell.length_a   1.000
_cell.length_b   1.000
_cell.length_c   1.000
_cell.angle_alpha   90.00
_cell.angle_beta   90.00
_cell.angle_gamma   90.00
#
_symmetry.space_group_name_H-M   'P 1'
#
loop_
_entity.id
_entity.type
_entity.pdbx_description
1 polymer ?
#
loop_
_entity_poly.entity_id
_entity_poly.type
_entity_poly.pdbx_seq_one_letter_code
_entity_poly.pdbx_strand_id
1 'polypeptide(L)'
;MPAPLLPVLRTSTAPVDLMRAWHLDPPLTALLVTAVAAYLIAWYVAPRHGRRRVSRWRVLAYLAGLEVIAVALMGPPDHGNGARFSVHMVQHTLLMLVAPPLLVLGQPGRVILRGLPAGSLRWFAQQHQVR
;
A
#
# COMPACT_ATOMS: atom_id res chain seq x y z
N MET A 1 9.99 59.16 -12.51
CA MET A 1 9.28 57.98 -13.04
C MET A 1 9.65 56.77 -12.19
N PRO A 2 8.96 56.47 -11.07
CA PRO A 2 9.28 55.27 -10.29
C PRO A 2 8.73 54.02 -11.00
N ALA A 3 9.60 53.03 -11.17
CA ALA A 3 9.23 51.72 -11.71
C ALA A 3 8.23 51.01 -10.78
N PRO A 4 7.18 50.34 -11.29
CA PRO A 4 6.29 49.54 -10.46
C PRO A 4 7.02 48.30 -9.95
N LEU A 5 7.37 48.31 -8.66
CA LEU A 5 8.09 47.24 -7.94
C LEU A 5 7.23 46.01 -7.60
N LEU A 6 6.27 45.59 -8.42
CA LEU A 6 5.49 44.37 -8.09
C LEU A 6 5.06 43.56 -9.33
N PRO A 7 5.72 42.42 -9.53
CA PRO A 7 5.01 41.19 -9.86
C PRO A 7 5.39 40.08 -8.85
N VAL A 8 5.48 40.39 -7.56
CA VAL A 8 5.80 39.40 -6.50
C VAL A 8 4.55 38.60 -6.06
N LEU A 9 3.35 39.05 -6.42
CA LEU A 9 2.10 38.34 -6.15
C LEU A 9 1.63 37.47 -7.33
N ARG A 10 2.54 36.76 -8.02
CA ARG A 10 2.13 35.51 -8.67
C ARG A 10 1.99 34.45 -7.57
N THR A 11 0.95 34.59 -6.75
CA THR A 11 0.34 33.40 -6.17
C THR A 11 -0.20 32.62 -7.36
N SER A 12 0.56 31.66 -7.86
CA SER A 12 0.06 30.67 -8.80
C SER A 12 -0.99 29.83 -8.07
N THR A 13 -2.17 30.40 -7.85
CA THR A 13 -3.41 29.68 -7.59
C THR A 13 -3.87 29.08 -8.91
N ALA A 14 -2.98 28.37 -9.60
CA ALA A 14 -3.49 27.31 -10.45
C ALA A 14 -4.25 26.40 -9.48
N PRO A 15 -5.51 26.04 -9.76
CA PRO A 15 -6.12 24.94 -9.05
C PRO A 15 -5.21 23.75 -9.33
N VAL A 16 -4.27 23.49 -8.42
CA VAL A 16 -3.55 22.24 -8.37
C VAL A 16 -4.67 21.24 -8.25
N ASP A 17 -4.90 20.50 -9.33
CA ASP A 17 -5.77 19.33 -9.30
C ASP A 17 -5.29 18.51 -8.10
N LEU A 18 -5.96 18.63 -6.96
CA LEU A 18 -5.60 17.91 -5.74
C LEU A 18 -5.60 16.41 -6.01
N MET A 19 -6.34 15.98 -7.04
CA MET A 19 -6.38 14.64 -7.61
C MET A 19 -5.17 14.29 -8.49
N ARG A 20 -4.52 15.26 -9.14
CA ARG A 20 -3.34 15.08 -10.02
C ARG A 20 -2.01 15.33 -9.30
N ALA A 21 -2.04 15.91 -8.09
CA ALA A 21 -0.90 16.01 -7.19
C ALA A 21 -0.50 14.67 -6.54
N TRP A 22 -1.30 13.62 -6.74
CA TRP A 22 -0.94 12.26 -6.35
C TRP A 22 0.16 11.76 -7.29
N HIS A 23 1.36 11.59 -6.74
CA HIS A 23 2.44 10.94 -7.45
C HIS A 23 2.17 9.43 -7.48
N LEU A 24 1.57 8.97 -8.58
CA LEU A 24 1.48 7.55 -8.87
C LEU A 24 2.86 7.03 -9.25
N ASP A 25 3.65 6.68 -8.24
CA ASP A 25 4.92 6.01 -8.46
C ASP A 25 4.64 4.64 -9.10
N PRO A 26 5.06 4.40 -10.37
CA PRO A 26 4.79 3.14 -11.05
C PRO A 26 5.26 1.90 -10.27
N PRO A 27 6.46 1.87 -9.64
CA PRO A 27 6.91 0.69 -8.92
C PRO A 27 6.09 0.43 -7.65
N LEU A 28 5.73 1.48 -6.89
CA LEU A 28 4.92 1.35 -5.69
C LEU A 28 3.50 0.87 -6.03
N THR A 29 2.91 1.45 -7.07
CA THR A 29 1.58 1.06 -7.56
C THR A 29 1.58 -0.41 -7.99
N ALA A 30 2.58 -0.83 -8.77
CA ALA A 30 2.73 -2.22 -9.20
C ALA A 30 2.88 -3.16 -8.00
N LEU A 31 3.66 -2.78 -6.99
CA LEU A 31 3.85 -3.57 -5.77
C LEU A 31 2.53 -3.74 -5.00
N LEU A 32 1.78 -2.64 -4.79
CA LEU A 32 0.50 -2.67 -4.08
C LEU A 32 -0.54 -3.51 -4.83
N VAL A 33 -0.68 -3.32 -6.13
CA VAL A 33 -1.59 -4.11 -6.98
C VAL A 33 -1.22 -5.58 -6.94
N THR A 34 0.08 -5.90 -7.02
CA THR A 34 0.56 -7.29 -6.93
C THR A 34 0.24 -7.90 -5.57
N ALA A 35 0.41 -7.16 -4.48
CA ALA A 35 0.07 -7.61 -3.14
C ALA A 35 -1.43 -7.89 -2.96
N VAL A 36 -2.29 -6.97 -3.44
CA VAL A 36 -3.75 -7.16 -3.48
C VAL A 36 -4.12 -8.39 -4.29
N ALA A 37 -3.60 -8.51 -5.52
CA ALA A 37 -3.91 -9.61 -6.41
C ALA A 37 -3.48 -10.95 -5.81
N ALA A 38 -2.25 -11.05 -5.30
CA ALA A 38 -1.73 -12.27 -4.68
C ALA A 38 -2.60 -12.72 -3.49
N TYR A 39 -2.98 -11.79 -2.62
CA TYR A 39 -3.83 -12.10 -1.46
C TYR A 39 -5.23 -12.54 -1.88
N LEU A 40 -5.87 -11.85 -2.83
CA LEU A 40 -7.22 -12.18 -3.31
C LEU A 40 -7.24 -13.51 -4.09
N ILE A 41 -6.24 -13.77 -4.93
CA ILE A 41 -6.08 -15.04 -5.64
C ILE A 41 -5.94 -16.16 -4.61
N ALA A 42 -5.04 -16.02 -3.63
CA ALA A 42 -4.84 -17.03 -2.60
C ALA A 42 -6.11 -17.27 -1.77
N TRP A 43 -6.85 -16.22 -1.43
CA TRP A 43 -8.14 -16.32 -0.74
C TRP A 43 -9.21 -17.05 -1.58
N TYR A 44 -9.28 -16.77 -2.88
CA TYR A 44 -10.25 -17.36 -3.79
C TYR A 44 -9.93 -18.82 -4.14
N VAL A 45 -8.64 -19.16 -4.21
CA VAL A 45 -8.13 -20.50 -4.57
C VAL A 45 -8.09 -21.45 -3.36
N ALA A 46 -8.06 -20.94 -2.13
CA ALA A 46 -8.02 -21.79 -0.92
C ALA A 46 -9.11 -22.89 -0.86
N PRO A 47 -10.39 -22.63 -1.19
CA PRO A 47 -11.44 -23.67 -1.21
C PRO A 47 -11.20 -24.76 -2.25
N ARG A 48 -10.58 -24.44 -3.39
CA ARG A 48 -10.25 -25.43 -4.44
C ARG A 48 -9.23 -26.46 -3.95
N HIS A 49 -8.46 -26.12 -2.92
CA HIS A 49 -7.51 -27.00 -2.25
C HIS A 49 -8.08 -27.65 -0.97
N GLY A 50 -9.41 -27.64 -0.80
CA GLY A 50 -10.07 -28.20 0.39
C GLY A 50 -9.84 -27.40 1.68
N ARG A 51 -9.32 -26.16 1.59
CA ARG A 51 -9.04 -25.30 2.75
C ARG A 51 -10.17 -24.29 2.98
N ARG A 52 -10.56 -24.10 4.25
CA ARG A 52 -11.59 -23.12 4.62
C ARG A 52 -11.12 -21.68 4.34
N ARG A 53 -12.01 -20.87 3.74
CA ARG A 53 -11.78 -19.43 3.52
C ARG A 53 -11.52 -18.72 4.84
N VAL A 54 -10.60 -17.75 4.84
CA VAL A 54 -10.51 -16.80 5.96
C VAL A 54 -11.71 -15.85 5.94
N SER A 55 -12.08 -15.35 7.12
CA SER A 55 -13.22 -14.43 7.28
C SER A 55 -13.05 -13.18 6.42
N ARG A 56 -14.16 -12.68 5.86
CA ARG A 56 -14.19 -11.47 5.02
C ARG A 56 -13.62 -10.24 5.74
N TRP A 57 -13.85 -10.11 7.05
CA TRP A 57 -13.27 -9.03 7.86
C TRP A 57 -11.73 -9.01 7.81
N ARG A 58 -11.08 -10.18 7.75
CA ARG A 58 -9.61 -10.24 7.66
C ARG A 58 -9.10 -9.78 6.29
N VAL A 59 -9.85 -10.07 5.24
CA VAL A 59 -9.58 -9.54 3.89
C VAL A 59 -9.70 -8.01 3.91
N LEU A 60 -10.77 -7.48 4.50
CA LEU A 60 -10.98 -6.05 4.63
C LEU A 60 -9.87 -5.37 5.46
N ALA A 61 -9.43 -5.98 6.57
CA ALA A 61 -8.33 -5.46 7.37
C ALA A 61 -7.01 -5.42 6.59
N TYR A 62 -6.71 -6.45 5.79
CA TYR A 62 -5.53 -6.46 4.92
C TYR A 62 -5.59 -5.35 3.86
N LEU A 63 -6.72 -5.23 3.16
CA LEU A 63 -6.92 -4.21 2.14
C LEU A 63 -6.87 -2.80 2.75
N ALA A 64 -7.48 -2.59 3.92
CA ALA A 64 -7.39 -1.33 4.65
C ALA A 64 -5.95 -0.97 5.02
N GLY A 65 -5.12 -1.96 5.42
CA GLY A 65 -3.71 -1.74 5.67
C GLY A 65 -2.94 -1.29 4.41
N LEU A 66 -3.22 -1.89 3.26
CA LEU A 66 -2.62 -1.50 1.98
C LEU A 66 -3.09 -0.11 1.51
N GLU A 67 -4.36 0.23 1.71
CA GLU A 67 -4.91 1.57 1.44
C GLU A 67 -4.22 2.62 2.31
N VAL A 68 -4.00 2.35 3.60
CA VAL A 68 -3.24 3.27 4.48
C VAL A 68 -1.83 3.51 3.97
N ILE A 69 -1.16 2.47 3.47
CA ILE A 69 0.18 2.60 2.85
C ILE A 69 0.08 3.44 1.56
N ALA A 70 -0.89 3.17 0.69
CA ALA A 70 -1.08 3.91 -0.54
C ALA A 70 -1.29 5.41 -0.27
N VAL A 71 -2.19 5.74 0.65
CA VAL A 71 -2.48 7.12 1.05
C VAL A 71 -1.25 7.79 1.69
N ALA A 72 -0.53 7.08 2.56
CA ALA A 72 0.63 7.64 3.25
C ALA A 72 1.82 7.92 2.31
N LEU A 73 1.97 7.17 1.20
CA LEU A 73 3.09 7.33 0.26
C LEU A 73 2.74 8.15 -0.98
N MET A 74 1.50 8.08 -1.48
CA MET A 74 1.07 8.80 -2.70
C MET A 74 0.33 10.12 -2.40
N GLY A 75 0.12 10.43 -1.11
CA GLY A 75 -0.65 11.59 -0.67
C GLY A 75 -0.08 12.93 -1.17
N PRO A 76 -0.92 13.98 -1.32
CA PRO A 76 -0.51 15.25 -1.89
C PRO A 76 0.58 15.93 -1.03
N PRO A 77 1.66 16.45 -1.64
CA PRO A 77 2.62 17.28 -0.93
C PRO A 77 1.97 18.62 -0.56
N ASP A 78 1.84 18.90 0.74
CA ASP A 78 1.31 20.18 1.21
C ASP A 78 2.38 21.27 1.11
N HIS A 79 2.05 22.42 0.51
CA HIS A 79 3.07 23.32 -0.07
C HIS A 79 3.73 24.29 0.95
N GLY A 80 3.36 24.27 2.24
CA GLY A 80 3.96 25.10 3.28
C GLY A 80 4.97 24.37 4.17
N ASN A 81 6.05 25.05 4.60
CA ASN A 81 7.10 24.44 5.45
C ASN A 81 6.58 23.82 6.76
N GLY A 82 5.58 24.43 7.42
CA GLY A 82 4.96 23.86 8.62
C GLY A 82 4.02 22.67 8.32
N ALA A 83 3.32 22.71 7.18
CA ALA A 83 2.41 21.65 6.77
C ALA A 83 3.17 20.37 6.37
N ARG A 84 4.32 20.50 5.68
CA ARG A 84 5.18 19.36 5.31
C ARG A 84 5.66 18.56 6.52
N PHE A 85 6.04 19.24 7.60
CA PHE A 85 6.46 18.56 8.83
C PHE A 85 5.30 17.79 9.47
N SER A 86 4.12 18.39 9.56
CA SER A 86 2.92 17.71 10.08
C SER A 86 2.54 16.51 9.23
N VAL A 87 2.50 16.66 7.89
CA VAL A 87 2.21 15.57 6.95
C VAL A 87 3.24 14.45 7.07
N HIS A 88 4.52 14.78 7.22
CA HIS A 88 5.59 13.80 7.41
C HIS A 88 5.44 12.99 8.71
N MET A 89 5.04 13.64 9.80
CA MET A 89 4.80 12.96 11.09
C MET A 89 3.55 12.08 11.04
N VAL A 90 2.50 12.54 10.35
CA VAL A 90 1.31 11.72 10.10
C VAL A 90 1.67 10.50 9.27
N GLN A 91 2.48 10.67 8.22
CA GLN A 91 2.99 9.57 7.40
C GLN A 91 3.74 8.54 8.26
N HIS A 92 4.68 8.98 9.10
CA HIS A 92 5.40 8.08 10.01
C HIS A 92 4.45 7.34 10.96
N THR A 93 3.48 8.06 11.54
CA THR A 93 2.52 7.48 12.48
C THR A 93 1.62 6.45 11.81
N LEU A 94 1.12 6.73 10.61
CA LEU A 94 0.31 5.79 9.84
C LEU A 94 1.10 4.52 9.49
N LEU A 95 2.35 4.67 9.02
CA LEU A 95 3.19 3.54 8.62
C LEU A 95 3.71 2.72 9.81
N MET A 96 3.86 3.31 10.99
CA MET A 96 4.33 2.60 12.18
C MET A 96 3.20 2.03 13.04
N LEU A 97 2.09 2.75 13.21
CA LEU A 97 1.03 2.37 14.16
C LEU A 97 -0.22 1.78 13.48
N VAL A 98 -0.55 2.20 12.26
CA VAL A 98 -1.84 1.83 11.64
C VAL A 98 -1.68 0.72 10.62
N ALA A 99 -0.76 0.89 9.66
CA ALA A 99 -0.56 -0.09 8.60
C ALA A 99 -0.12 -1.48 9.14
N PRO A 100 0.86 -1.61 10.06
CA PRO A 100 1.34 -2.92 10.48
C PRO A 100 0.29 -3.77 11.21
N PRO A 101 -0.47 -3.25 12.19
CA PRO A 101 -1.54 -4.03 12.83
C PRO A 101 -2.63 -4.46 11.86
N LEU A 102 -3.04 -3.60 10.92
CA LEU A 102 -4.04 -3.94 9.90
C LEU A 102 -3.55 -5.08 8.99
N LEU A 103 -2.31 -5.00 8.52
CA LEU A 103 -1.70 -6.06 7.71
C LEU A 103 -1.58 -7.38 8.49
N VAL A 104 -1.17 -7.34 9.75
CA VAL A 104 -1.04 -8.53 10.62
C VAL A 104 -2.40 -9.18 10.89
N LEU A 105 -3.46 -8.39 11.13
CA LEU A 105 -4.83 -8.90 11.30
C LEU A 105 -5.34 -9.66 10.07
N GLY A 106 -4.88 -9.22 8.88
CA GLY A 106 -5.13 -9.88 7.60
C GLY A 106 -4.51 -11.28 7.45
N GLN A 107 -3.55 -11.65 8.30
CA GLN A 107 -2.83 -12.92 8.27
C GLN A 107 -2.32 -13.33 6.86
N PRO A 108 -1.62 -12.44 6.12
CA PRO A 108 -1.24 -12.66 4.73
C PRO A 108 -0.42 -13.94 4.53
N GLY A 109 0.52 -14.24 5.43
CA GLY A 109 1.30 -15.47 5.36
C GLY A 109 0.42 -16.73 5.36
N ARG A 110 -0.63 -16.78 6.20
CA ARG A 110 -1.55 -17.94 6.24
C ARG A 110 -2.40 -18.03 4.98
N VAL A 111 -2.82 -16.91 4.42
CA VAL A 111 -3.64 -16.87 3.20
C VAL A 111 -2.81 -17.32 2.00
N ILE A 112 -1.62 -16.75 1.82
CA ILE A 112 -0.70 -17.06 0.73
C ILE A 112 -0.29 -18.55 0.78
N LEU A 113 0.11 -19.05 1.95
CA LEU A 113 0.45 -20.48 2.12
C LEU A 113 -0.72 -21.42 1.82
N ARG A 114 -1.95 -20.99 2.08
CA ARG A 114 -3.15 -21.78 1.75
C ARG A 114 -3.50 -21.76 0.27
N GLY A 115 -3.13 -20.69 -0.44
CA GLY A 115 -3.30 -20.55 -1.89
C GLY A 115 -2.27 -21.30 -2.71
N LEU A 116 -1.10 -21.62 -2.13
CA LEU A 116 -0.07 -22.39 -2.81
C LEU A 116 -0.48 -23.86 -3.02
N PRO A 117 -0.25 -24.41 -4.22
CA PRO A 117 -0.49 -25.82 -4.50
C PRO A 117 0.41 -26.68 -3.62
N ALA A 118 -0.11 -27.78 -3.08
CA ALA A 118 0.63 -28.66 -2.16
C ALA A 118 1.91 -29.29 -2.77
N GLY A 119 2.15 -29.13 -4.07
CA GLY A 119 3.35 -29.59 -4.77
C GLY A 119 4.54 -28.64 -4.72
N SER A 120 4.34 -27.32 -4.53
CA SER A 120 5.46 -26.36 -4.55
C SER A 120 6.36 -26.45 -3.31
N LEU A 121 5.80 -26.81 -2.15
CA LEU A 121 6.58 -27.14 -0.95
C LEU A 121 7.38 -28.44 -1.10
N ARG A 122 6.85 -29.42 -1.85
CA ARG A 122 7.52 -30.72 -2.07
C ARG A 122 8.72 -30.60 -2.99
N TRP A 123 8.63 -29.75 -4.01
CA TRP A 123 9.75 -29.44 -4.90
C TRP A 123 10.92 -28.78 -4.15
N PHE A 124 10.63 -27.83 -3.25
CA PHE A 124 11.65 -27.22 -2.38
C PHE A 124 12.26 -28.21 -1.37
N ALA A 125 11.42 -29.08 -0.79
CA ALA A 125 11.89 -30.13 0.13
C ALA A 125 12.76 -31.19 -0.58
N GLN A 126 12.47 -31.50 -1.85
CA GLN A 126 13.29 -32.41 -2.66
C GLN A 126 14.64 -31.79 -3.05
N GLN A 127 14.72 -30.48 -3.30
CA GLN A 127 15.99 -29.83 -3.67
C GLN A 127 17.04 -29.83 -2.55
N HIS A 128 16.63 -29.89 -1.27
CA HIS A 128 17.55 -29.91 -0.13
C HIS A 128 17.93 -31.31 0.37
N GLN A 129 17.37 -32.39 -0.20
CA GLN A 129 17.66 -33.77 0.22
C GLN A 129 18.69 -34.51 -0.66
N VAL A 130 19.30 -33.84 -1.64
CA VAL A 130 20.35 -34.43 -2.49
C VAL A 130 21.63 -33.60 -2.39
N ARG A 131 22.34 -33.74 -1.26
CA ARG A 131 23.80 -33.52 -1.15
C ARG A 131 24.37 -34.41 -0.08
#